data_AF-A0AAD8PDM4-F1
#
_entry.id   AF-A0AAD8PDM4-F1
#
_cell.length_a   1.000
_cell.length_b   1.000
_cell.length_c   1.000
_cell.angle_alpha   90.00
_cell.angle_beta   90.00
_cell.angle_gamma   90.00
#
_symmetry.space_group_name_H-M   'P 1'
#
loop_
_entity.id
_entity.type
_entity.pdbx_description
1 polymer ?
#
loop_
_entity_poly.entity_id
_entity_poly.type
_entity_poly.pdbx_seq_one_letter_code
_entity_poly.pdbx_strand_id
1 'polypeptide(L)'
;MEADEAIRAEIAMIDSRLKQWFLFRRVQAERALSIKKLLDDNNFVGLSCNNKDIADTDKVLWNDIVKGRPELEDSLSVNAREMKADMYMDIFTNSCDLDHQCRLPGSKYFQCLQNNFNIDRKTRLERCDGAFNLFDTCRKNLQMQQASNLQDALMRQRVQDDMAKKLFDKRLDLMSRLRNDY
;
A
#
# COMPACT_ATOMS: atom_id res chain seq x y z
N MET A 1 30.67 30.08 -33.54
CA MET A 1 31.44 30.39 -32.30
C MET A 1 30.50 30.79 -31.17
N GLU A 2 29.75 31.90 -31.24
CA GLU A 2 28.76 32.27 -30.20
C GLU A 2 27.52 31.32 -30.17
N ALA A 3 27.09 30.83 -31.35
CA ALA A 3 26.00 29.85 -31.47
C ALA A 3 26.37 28.47 -30.90
N ASP A 4 27.58 27.98 -31.15
CA ASP A 4 28.09 26.71 -30.61
C ASP A 4 28.17 26.73 -29.08
N GLU A 5 28.58 27.86 -28.50
CA GLU A 5 28.66 28.05 -27.06
C GLU A 5 27.27 28.03 -26.42
N ALA A 6 26.29 28.68 -27.06
CA ALA A 6 24.89 28.60 -26.64
C ALA A 6 24.33 27.16 -26.69
N ILE A 7 24.62 26.40 -27.75
CA ILE A 7 24.20 25.00 -27.88
C ILE A 7 24.86 24.13 -26.78
N ARG A 8 26.15 24.33 -26.50
CA ARG A 8 26.86 23.61 -25.43
C ARG A 8 26.28 23.93 -24.05
N ALA A 9 25.95 25.19 -23.78
CA ALA A 9 25.30 25.60 -22.53
C ALA A 9 23.92 24.94 -22.37
N GLU A 10 23.14 24.86 -23.45
CA GLU A 10 21.84 24.19 -23.43
C GLU A 10 21.95 22.68 -23.18
N ILE A 11 22.92 22.01 -23.80
CA ILE A 11 23.21 20.59 -23.56
C ILE A 11 23.59 20.37 -22.08
N ALA A 12 24.44 21.22 -21.51
CA ALA A 12 24.83 21.11 -20.10
C ALA A 12 23.63 21.25 -19.14
N MET A 13 22.69 22.16 -19.45
CA MET A 13 21.44 22.30 -18.70
C MET A 13 20.58 21.04 -18.82
N ILE A 14 20.46 20.46 -20.02
CA ILE A 14 19.72 19.22 -20.24
C ILE A 14 20.36 18.06 -19.45
N ASP A 15 21.68 17.93 -19.48
CA ASP A 15 22.41 16.88 -18.76
C ASP A 15 22.22 16.98 -17.24
N SER A 16 22.21 18.19 -16.69
CA SER A 16 21.89 18.41 -15.28
C SER A 16 20.48 17.91 -14.92
N ARG A 17 19.47 18.24 -15.75
CA ARG A 17 18.08 17.81 -15.53
C ARG A 17 17.90 16.30 -15.67
N LEU A 18 18.52 15.68 -16.67
CA LEU A 18 18.52 14.23 -16.86
C LEU A 18 19.19 13.51 -15.69
N LYS A 19 20.32 14.02 -15.21
CA LYS A 19 21.02 13.50 -14.04
C LYS A 19 20.14 13.58 -12.79
N GLN A 20 19.47 14.70 -12.55
CA GLN A 20 18.57 14.86 -11.41
C GLN A 20 17.42 13.86 -11.45
N TRP A 21 16.74 13.72 -12.59
CA TRP A 21 15.67 12.73 -12.78
C TRP A 21 16.18 11.30 -12.53
N PHE A 22 17.32 10.94 -13.12
CA PHE A 22 17.90 9.60 -12.99
C PHE A 22 18.28 9.26 -11.54
N LEU A 23 18.96 10.19 -10.85
CA LEU A 23 19.36 9.99 -9.45
C LEU A 23 18.13 9.86 -8.54
N PHE A 24 17.13 10.73 -8.72
CA PHE A 24 15.88 10.63 -7.96
C PHE A 24 15.21 9.28 -8.18
N ARG A 25 15.09 8.82 -9.43
CA ARG A 25 14.51 7.52 -9.78
C ARG A 25 15.23 6.36 -9.12
N ARG A 26 16.56 6.35 -9.23
CA ARG A 26 17.40 5.28 -8.70
C ARG A 26 17.28 5.18 -7.19
N VAL A 27 17.42 6.29 -6.48
CA VAL A 27 17.32 6.32 -5.01
C VAL A 27 15.96 5.83 -4.53
N GLN A 28 14.87 6.26 -5.18
CA GLN A 28 13.53 5.82 -4.79
C GLN A 28 13.29 4.34 -5.05
N ALA A 29 13.80 3.81 -6.16
CA ALA A 29 13.71 2.38 -6.48
C ALA A 29 14.51 1.53 -5.48
N GLU A 30 15.77 1.90 -5.20
CA GLU A 30 16.63 1.21 -4.23
C GLU A 30 16.00 1.20 -2.84
N ARG A 31 15.46 2.34 -2.40
CA ARG A 31 14.75 2.45 -1.12
C ARG A 31 13.51 1.55 -1.07
N ALA A 32 12.67 1.57 -2.10
CA ALA A 32 11.46 0.75 -2.15
C ALA A 32 11.78 -0.75 -2.15
N LEU A 33 12.81 -1.18 -2.89
CA LEU A 33 13.29 -2.56 -2.88
C LEU A 33 13.83 -2.97 -1.51
N SER A 34 14.57 -2.08 -0.85
CA SER A 34 15.09 -2.32 0.49
C SER A 34 13.97 -2.47 1.53
N ILE A 35 12.95 -1.61 1.47
CA ILE A 35 11.77 -1.72 2.32
C ILE A 35 11.03 -3.02 2.05
N LYS A 36 10.79 -3.36 0.78
CA LYS A 36 10.15 -4.64 0.42
C LYS A 36 10.91 -5.82 1.01
N LYS A 37 12.24 -5.86 0.83
CA LYS A 37 13.07 -6.93 1.36
C LYS A 37 12.94 -7.01 2.89
N LEU A 38 12.99 -5.88 3.59
CA LEU A 38 12.81 -5.87 5.05
C LEU A 38 11.43 -6.42 5.47
N LEU A 39 10.38 -6.10 4.74
CA LEU A 39 9.03 -6.62 5.00
C LEU A 39 8.94 -8.12 4.72
N ASP A 40 9.51 -8.60 3.62
CA ASP A 40 9.55 -10.01 3.24
C ASP A 40 10.38 -10.82 4.27
N ASP A 41 11.57 -10.33 4.65
CA ASP A 41 12.47 -10.96 5.63
C ASP A 41 11.83 -11.08 7.04
N ASN A 42 10.87 -10.20 7.36
CA ASN A 42 10.13 -10.21 8.63
C ASN A 42 8.69 -10.75 8.47
N ASN A 43 8.37 -11.41 7.36
CA ASN A 43 7.08 -12.06 7.11
C ASN A 43 5.86 -11.15 7.27
N PHE A 44 5.97 -9.87 6.89
CA PHE A 44 4.86 -8.92 6.99
C PHE A 44 3.74 -9.25 5.99
N VAL A 45 2.50 -8.95 6.38
CA VAL A 45 1.32 -9.01 5.50
C VAL A 45 0.55 -7.69 5.55
N GLY A 46 0.15 -7.19 4.40
CA GLY A 46 -0.64 -5.96 4.26
C GLY A 46 -2.03 -6.22 3.69
N LEU A 47 -2.74 -5.16 3.29
CA LEU A 47 -4.12 -5.23 2.77
C LEU A 47 -4.26 -6.07 1.48
N SER A 48 -3.19 -6.22 0.71
CA SER A 48 -3.17 -7.02 -0.52
C SER A 48 -3.00 -8.53 -0.28
N CYS A 49 -2.63 -8.94 0.94
CA CYS A 49 -2.40 -10.34 1.32
C CYS A 49 -1.46 -11.10 0.36
N ASN A 50 -0.35 -10.49 -0.07
CA ASN A 50 0.57 -11.06 -1.06
C ASN A 50 1.74 -11.86 -0.45
N ASN A 51 1.63 -12.27 0.81
CA ASN A 51 2.65 -13.07 1.48
C ASN A 51 2.26 -14.56 1.39
N LYS A 52 3.19 -15.42 0.97
CA LYS A 52 2.98 -16.87 0.80
C LYS A 52 3.46 -17.69 2.00
N ASP A 53 4.30 -17.10 2.85
CA ASP A 53 4.97 -17.79 3.96
C ASP A 53 4.19 -17.68 5.28
N ILE A 54 3.01 -17.04 5.25
CA ILE A 54 2.07 -17.02 6.37
C ILE A 54 1.26 -18.32 6.44
N ALA A 55 0.94 -18.77 7.65
CA ALA A 55 0.08 -19.92 7.86
C ALA A 55 -1.34 -19.69 7.28
N ASP A 56 -1.98 -20.74 6.79
CA ASP A 56 -3.32 -20.65 6.19
C ASP A 56 -4.36 -20.11 7.18
N THR A 57 -4.23 -20.43 8.46
CA THR A 57 -5.09 -19.90 9.54
C THR A 57 -5.01 -18.39 9.63
N ASP A 58 -3.80 -17.82 9.67
CA ASP A 58 -3.57 -16.39 9.79
C ASP A 58 -3.98 -15.66 8.51
N LYS A 59 -3.79 -16.31 7.36
CA LYS A 59 -4.22 -15.81 6.07
C LYS A 59 -5.75 -15.67 5.99
N VAL A 60 -6.50 -16.64 6.51
CA VAL A 60 -7.96 -16.58 6.56
C VAL A 60 -8.41 -15.48 7.52
N LEU A 61 -7.89 -15.46 8.76
CA LEU A 61 -8.26 -14.44 9.75
C LEU A 61 -7.95 -13.03 9.24
N TRP A 62 -6.79 -12.83 8.64
CA TRP A 62 -6.41 -11.54 8.06
C TRP A 62 -7.29 -11.16 6.86
N ASN A 63 -7.67 -12.13 6.01
CA ASN A 63 -8.60 -11.89 4.92
C ASN A 63 -9.97 -11.46 5.44
N ASP A 64 -10.47 -12.09 6.50
CA ASP A 64 -11.74 -11.70 7.13
C ASP A 64 -11.70 -10.27 7.68
N ILE A 65 -10.58 -9.89 8.32
CA ILE A 65 -10.38 -8.52 8.81
C ILE A 65 -10.39 -7.51 7.65
N VAL A 66 -9.65 -7.79 6.58
CA VAL A 66 -9.40 -6.81 5.51
C VAL A 66 -10.52 -6.77 4.45
N LYS A 67 -11.09 -7.91 4.07
CA LYS A 67 -12.05 -8.05 2.96
C LYS A 67 -13.36 -8.70 3.37
N GLY A 68 -13.28 -9.75 4.19
CA GLY A 68 -14.42 -10.55 4.62
C GLY A 68 -15.17 -9.94 5.80
N ARG A 69 -15.85 -10.75 6.59
CA ARG A 69 -16.47 -10.34 7.85
C ARG A 69 -15.96 -11.27 8.93
N PRO A 70 -15.23 -10.77 9.95
CA PRO A 70 -14.79 -11.60 11.05
C PRO A 70 -16.00 -12.14 11.81
N GLU A 71 -16.21 -13.45 11.77
CA GLU A 71 -17.36 -14.12 12.40
C GLU A 71 -16.93 -15.33 13.23
N LEU A 72 -17.83 -15.74 14.13
CA LEU A 72 -17.70 -16.93 14.95
C LEU A 72 -18.79 -17.91 14.51
N GLU A 73 -18.41 -19.12 14.11
CA GLU A 73 -19.34 -20.12 13.60
C GLU A 73 -20.04 -20.86 14.75
N ASP A 74 -21.33 -21.17 14.59
CA ASP A 74 -22.10 -21.89 15.62
C ASP A 74 -21.74 -23.37 15.73
N SER A 75 -20.98 -23.92 14.77
CA SER A 75 -20.41 -25.27 14.83
C SER A 75 -19.25 -25.38 15.82
N LEU A 76 -18.69 -24.26 16.26
CA LEU A 76 -17.61 -24.22 17.24
C LEU A 76 -18.14 -24.34 18.66
N SER A 77 -17.34 -24.96 19.54
CA SER A 77 -17.62 -24.92 20.98
C SER A 77 -17.59 -23.47 21.50
N VAL A 78 -18.22 -23.21 22.64
CA VAL A 78 -18.23 -21.87 23.27
C VAL A 78 -16.79 -21.37 23.48
N ASN A 79 -15.90 -22.22 24.01
CA ASN A 79 -14.50 -21.87 24.24
C ASN A 79 -13.74 -21.61 22.94
N ALA A 80 -14.03 -22.36 21.86
CA ALA A 80 -13.40 -22.13 20.56
C ALA A 80 -13.86 -20.79 19.95
N ARG A 81 -15.11 -20.38 20.19
CA ARG A 81 -15.61 -19.06 19.76
C ARG A 81 -14.96 -17.92 20.54
N GLU A 82 -14.79 -18.09 21.84
CA GLU A 82 -14.07 -17.13 22.69
C GLU A 82 -12.63 -16.95 22.19
N MET A 83 -11.89 -18.05 22.03
CA MET A 83 -10.51 -18.03 21.53
C MET A 83 -10.41 -17.39 20.14
N LYS A 84 -11.33 -17.70 19.22
CA LYS A 84 -11.33 -17.08 17.88
C LYS A 84 -11.60 -15.57 17.94
N ALA A 85 -12.47 -15.11 18.85
CA ALA A 85 -12.73 -13.69 19.05
C ALA A 85 -11.49 -12.95 19.60
N ASP A 86 -10.76 -13.58 20.53
CA ASP A 86 -9.51 -13.07 21.07
C ASP A 86 -8.42 -13.00 20.00
N MET A 87 -8.27 -14.05 19.20
CA MET A 87 -7.32 -14.05 18.07
C MET A 87 -7.58 -12.89 17.11
N TYR A 88 -8.84 -12.62 16.77
CA TYR A 88 -9.18 -11.47 15.93
C TYR A 88 -8.79 -10.14 16.57
N MET A 89 -9.07 -9.95 17.86
CA MET A 89 -8.73 -8.74 18.59
C MET A 89 -7.20 -8.54 18.66
N ASP A 90 -6.46 -9.61 18.91
CA ASP A 90 -5.01 -9.59 19.01
C ASP A 90 -4.36 -9.27 17.67
N ILE A 91 -4.76 -9.95 16.59
CA ILE A 91 -4.28 -9.65 15.23
C ILE A 91 -4.60 -8.19 14.89
N PHE A 92 -5.83 -7.75 15.13
CA PHE A 92 -6.22 -6.39 14.81
C PHE A 92 -5.45 -5.34 15.61
N THR A 93 -5.25 -5.56 16.91
CA THR A 93 -4.50 -4.65 17.79
C THR A 93 -3.02 -4.57 17.41
N ASN A 94 -2.41 -5.68 17.02
CA ASN A 94 -1.03 -5.68 16.56
C ASN A 94 -0.88 -5.10 15.14
N SER A 95 -1.97 -5.02 14.36
CA SER A 95 -1.95 -4.47 13.00
C SER A 95 -2.18 -2.96 12.90
N CYS A 96 -2.77 -2.34 13.92
CA CYS A 96 -3.17 -0.94 13.91
C CYS A 96 -2.67 -0.24 15.17
N ASP A 97 -1.87 0.82 14.99
CA ASP A 97 -1.49 1.70 16.09
C ASP A 97 -2.70 2.55 16.58
N LEU A 98 -2.47 3.35 17.63
CA LEU A 98 -3.52 4.18 18.23
C LEU A 98 -3.99 5.31 17.29
N ASP A 99 -3.11 5.75 16.40
CA ASP A 99 -3.38 6.85 15.47
C ASP A 99 -4.04 6.37 14.17
N HIS A 100 -4.08 5.06 13.92
CA HIS A 100 -4.71 4.50 12.74
C HIS A 100 -6.22 4.76 12.70
N GLN A 101 -6.70 5.35 11.62
CA GLN A 101 -8.11 5.76 11.45
C GLN A 101 -9.13 4.64 11.68
N CYS A 102 -8.78 3.37 11.41
CA CYS A 102 -9.68 2.25 11.63
C CYS A 102 -9.57 1.61 13.02
N ARG A 103 -8.63 2.05 13.85
CA ARG A 103 -8.39 1.48 15.19
C ARG A 103 -9.65 1.49 16.04
N LEU A 104 -10.25 2.66 16.23
CA LEU A 104 -11.45 2.81 17.06
C LEU A 104 -12.66 1.99 16.54
N PRO A 105 -13.09 2.11 15.26
CA PRO A 105 -14.23 1.35 14.77
C PRO A 105 -13.98 -0.16 14.76
N GLY A 106 -12.76 -0.60 14.44
CA GLY A 106 -12.39 -2.02 14.49
C GLY A 106 -12.42 -2.57 15.92
N SER A 107 -11.81 -1.88 16.88
CA SER A 107 -11.82 -2.32 18.29
C SER A 107 -13.24 -2.45 18.84
N LYS A 108 -14.14 -1.52 18.49
CA LYS A 108 -15.57 -1.63 18.89
C LYS A 108 -16.23 -2.88 18.31
N TYR A 109 -15.94 -3.22 17.06
CA TYR A 109 -16.49 -4.43 16.44
C TYR A 109 -15.94 -5.71 17.09
N PHE A 110 -14.62 -5.80 17.28
CA PHE A 110 -14.02 -6.99 17.90
C PHE A 110 -14.42 -7.13 19.39
N GLN A 111 -14.55 -6.03 20.13
CA GLN A 111 -15.13 -6.06 21.48
C GLN A 111 -16.58 -6.56 21.47
N CYS A 112 -17.37 -6.18 20.45
CA CYS A 112 -18.73 -6.71 20.32
C CYS A 112 -18.73 -8.23 20.11
N LEU A 113 -17.81 -8.77 19.30
CA LEU A 113 -17.64 -10.22 19.13
C LEU A 113 -17.24 -10.89 20.46
N GLN A 114 -16.25 -10.35 21.17
CA GLN A 114 -15.80 -10.84 22.48
C GLN A 114 -16.87 -10.78 23.57
N ASN A 115 -17.79 -9.81 23.52
CA ASN A 115 -18.88 -9.74 24.51
C ASN A 115 -20.06 -10.65 24.16
N ASN A 116 -20.11 -11.19 22.94
CA ASN A 116 -21.25 -11.95 22.41
C ASN A 116 -20.81 -13.29 21.77
N PHE A 117 -19.72 -13.90 22.24
CA PHE A 117 -19.23 -15.18 21.70
C PHE A 117 -20.14 -16.37 22.04
N ASN A 118 -20.88 -16.28 23.16
CA ASN A 118 -21.72 -17.35 23.69
C ASN A 118 -23.09 -17.48 23.01
N ILE A 119 -23.55 -16.46 22.28
CA ILE A 119 -24.83 -16.47 21.56
C ILE A 119 -24.68 -17.00 20.12
N ASP A 120 -25.78 -17.32 19.47
CA ASP A 120 -25.79 -17.78 18.08
C ASP A 120 -25.38 -16.66 17.09
N ARG A 121 -24.95 -17.07 15.89
CA ARG A 121 -24.48 -16.18 14.83
C ARG A 121 -25.52 -15.14 14.43
N LYS A 122 -26.79 -15.54 14.28
CA LYS A 122 -27.84 -14.62 13.81
C LYS A 122 -28.05 -13.48 14.81
N THR A 123 -28.20 -13.81 16.08
CA THR A 123 -28.37 -12.80 17.15
C THR A 123 -27.11 -11.93 17.30
N ARG A 124 -25.91 -12.50 17.17
CA ARG A 124 -24.64 -11.74 17.20
C ARG A 124 -24.52 -10.77 16.03
N LEU A 125 -24.91 -11.19 14.83
CA LEU A 125 -24.89 -10.33 13.65
C LEU A 125 -25.76 -9.10 13.87
N GLU A 126 -27.01 -9.29 14.32
CA GLU A 126 -27.94 -8.18 14.60
C GLU A 126 -27.38 -7.19 15.63
N ARG A 127 -26.69 -7.69 16.68
CA ARG A 127 -26.08 -6.83 17.72
C ARG A 127 -24.84 -6.08 17.24
N CYS A 128 -23.98 -6.74 16.46
CA CYS A 128 -22.69 -6.20 16.08
C CYS A 128 -22.68 -5.52 14.69
N ASP A 129 -23.81 -5.52 13.96
CA ASP A 129 -23.88 -5.00 12.60
C ASP A 129 -23.51 -3.52 12.51
N GLY A 130 -24.05 -2.69 13.42
CA GLY A 130 -23.74 -1.26 13.45
C GLY A 130 -22.24 -0.98 13.63
N ALA A 131 -21.58 -1.73 14.51
CA ALA A 131 -20.14 -1.61 14.72
C ALA A 131 -19.34 -2.11 13.50
N PHE A 132 -19.79 -3.21 12.89
CA PHE A 132 -19.18 -3.74 11.68
C PHE A 132 -19.27 -2.75 10.52
N ASN A 133 -20.42 -2.12 10.28
CA ASN A 133 -20.61 -1.19 9.16
C ASN A 133 -19.66 0.02 9.24
N LEU A 134 -19.39 0.51 10.47
CA LEU A 134 -18.41 1.57 10.69
C LEU A 134 -16.97 1.09 10.40
N PHE A 135 -16.62 -0.11 10.85
CA PHE A 135 -15.33 -0.72 10.56
C PHE A 135 -15.15 -0.99 9.06
N ASP A 136 -16.18 -1.52 8.40
CA ASP A 136 -16.20 -1.86 6.98
C ASP A 136 -16.07 -0.62 6.10
N THR A 137 -16.75 0.46 6.45
CA THR A 137 -16.58 1.75 5.77
C THR A 137 -15.13 2.22 5.83
N CYS A 138 -14.51 2.12 7.02
CA CYS A 138 -13.12 2.55 7.19
C CYS A 138 -12.13 1.72 6.36
N ARG A 139 -12.22 0.39 6.41
CA ARG A 139 -11.30 -0.49 5.65
C ARG A 139 -11.49 -0.37 4.12
N LYS A 140 -12.73 -0.16 3.65
CA LYS A 140 -13.00 0.10 2.23
C LYS A 140 -12.36 1.41 1.77
N ASN A 141 -12.44 2.47 2.59
CA ASN A 141 -11.76 3.73 2.31
C ASN A 141 -10.24 3.56 2.24
N LEU A 142 -9.63 2.76 3.11
CA LEU A 142 -8.20 2.43 3.03
C LEU A 142 -7.83 1.73 1.73
N GLN A 143 -8.62 0.74 1.29
CA GLN A 143 -8.38 0.05 0.03
C GLN A 143 -8.51 0.99 -1.17
N MET A 144 -9.50 1.89 -1.15
CA MET A 144 -9.65 2.93 -2.18
C MET A 144 -8.46 3.90 -2.19
N GLN A 145 -8.00 4.35 -1.02
CA GLN A 145 -6.81 5.21 -0.89
C GLN A 145 -5.56 4.51 -1.42
N GLN A 146 -5.36 3.22 -1.10
CA GLN A 146 -4.25 2.44 -1.62
C GLN A 146 -4.28 2.35 -3.15
N ALA A 147 -5.44 2.08 -3.73
CA ALA A 147 -5.61 2.02 -5.18
C ALA A 147 -5.36 3.39 -5.86
N SER A 148 -5.89 4.47 -5.28
CA SER A 148 -5.68 5.84 -5.78
C SER A 148 -4.20 6.23 -5.74
N ASN A 149 -3.54 6.01 -4.61
CA ASN A 149 -2.12 6.33 -4.43
C ASN A 149 -1.23 5.59 -5.43
N LEU A 150 -1.57 4.33 -5.74
CA LEU A 150 -0.87 3.56 -6.76
C LEU A 150 -1.04 4.16 -8.16
N GLN A 151 -2.28 4.49 -8.55
CA GLN A 151 -2.56 5.11 -9.85
C GLN A 151 -1.84 6.45 -10.00
N ASP A 152 -1.92 7.31 -8.97
CA ASP A 152 -1.26 8.61 -8.99
C ASP A 152 0.27 8.48 -9.06
N ALA A 153 0.85 7.52 -8.35
CA ALA A 153 2.29 7.26 -8.40
C ALA A 153 2.72 6.79 -9.80
N LEU A 154 1.97 5.89 -10.44
CA LEU A 154 2.24 5.42 -11.80
C LEU A 154 2.10 6.56 -12.82
N MET A 155 1.08 7.40 -12.70
CA MET A 155 0.88 8.54 -13.59
C MET A 155 2.01 9.57 -13.44
N ARG A 156 2.34 9.98 -12.20
CA ARG A 156 3.48 10.87 -11.94
C ARG A 156 4.77 10.28 -12.47
N GLN A 157 4.95 8.97 -12.30
CA GLN A 157 6.11 8.29 -12.84
C GLN A 157 6.19 8.44 -14.36
N ARG A 158 5.13 8.06 -15.07
CA ARG A 158 5.09 8.16 -16.53
C ARG A 158 5.38 9.56 -17.05
N VAL A 159 4.76 10.59 -16.46
CA VAL A 159 4.97 11.99 -16.87
C VAL A 159 6.44 12.39 -16.77
N GLN A 160 7.11 12.04 -15.67
CA GLN A 160 8.53 12.35 -15.48
C GLN A 160 9.43 11.62 -16.48
N ASP A 161 9.12 10.35 -16.78
CA ASP A 161 9.89 9.55 -17.74
C ASP A 161 9.70 10.05 -19.17
N ASP A 162 8.48 10.44 -19.55
CA ASP A 162 8.18 11.05 -20.85
C ASP A 162 8.88 12.41 -21.02
N MET A 163 8.95 13.22 -19.96
CA MET A 163 9.70 14.47 -19.95
C MET A 163 11.21 14.23 -20.10
N ALA A 164 11.76 13.26 -19.38
CA ALA A 164 13.18 12.89 -19.49
C ALA A 164 13.52 12.38 -20.90
N LYS A 165 12.64 11.55 -21.50
CA LYS A 165 12.82 11.08 -22.87
C LYS A 165 12.87 12.25 -23.87
N LYS A 166 11.93 13.20 -23.78
CA LYS A 166 11.94 14.40 -24.64
C LYS A 166 13.21 15.24 -24.49
N LEU A 167 13.72 15.37 -23.26
CA LEU A 167 14.99 16.05 -23.00
C LEU A 167 16.17 15.32 -23.65
N PHE A 168 16.19 13.99 -23.57
CA PHE A 168 17.21 13.17 -24.20
C PHE A 168 17.16 13.26 -25.73
N ASP A 169 15.98 13.20 -26.34
CA ASP A 169 15.80 13.36 -27.79
C ASP A 169 16.28 14.74 -28.26
N LYS A 170 15.94 15.81 -27.50
CA LYS A 170 16.43 17.17 -27.76
C LYS A 170 17.95 17.26 -27.66
N ARG A 171 18.55 16.60 -26.67
CA ARG A 171 20.01 16.54 -26.52
C ARG A 171 20.67 15.91 -27.74
N LEU A 172 20.11 14.82 -28.27
CA LEU A 172 20.63 14.15 -29.47
C LEU A 172 20.58 15.07 -30.69
N ASP A 173 19.49 15.80 -30.89
CA ASP A 173 19.36 16.79 -31.96
C ASP A 173 20.42 17.89 -31.84
N LEU A 174 20.58 18.51 -30.66
CA LEU A 174 21.59 19.54 -30.42
C LEU A 174 23.03 19.04 -30.65
N MET A 175 23.33 17.81 -30.21
CA MET A 175 24.62 17.16 -30.45
C MET A 175 24.87 16.91 -31.95
N SER A 176 23.82 16.59 -32.72
CA SER A 176 23.94 16.39 -34.17
C SER A 176 24.25 17.69 -34.91
N ARG A 177 23.65 18.81 -34.48
CA ARG A 177 23.92 20.15 -35.05
C ARG A 177 25.37 20.56 -34.83
N LEU A 178 25.90 20.39 -33.62
CA LEU A 178 27.32 20.62 -33.33
C LEU A 178 28.27 19.75 -34.16
N ARG A 179 27.81 18.60 -34.66
CA ARG A 179 28.61 17.68 -35.48
C ARG A 179 28.59 18.03 -36.97
N ASN A 180 27.53 18.67 -37.44
CA ASN A 180 27.31 19.03 -38.85
C ASN A 180 27.87 20.42 -39.21
N ASP A 181 28.35 21.20 -38.24
CA ASP A 181 29.04 22.48 -38.44
C ASP A 181 30.56 22.31 -38.71
N TYR A 182 31.01 21.07 -39.00
CA TYR A 182 32.36 20.71 -39.48
C TYR A 182 32.29 19.95 -40.80
#